data_AF-A0A357J0G0-F1
#
_entry.id   AF-A0A357J0G0-F1
#
_cell.length_a   1.000
_cell.length_b   1.000
_cell.length_c   1.000
_cell.angle_alpha   90.00
_cell.angle_beta   90.00
_cell.angle_gamma   90.00
#
_symmetry.space_group_name_H-M   'P 1'
#
loop_
_entity.id
_entity.type
_entity.pdbx_description
1 polymer ?
#
loop_
_entity_poly.entity_id
_entity_poly.type
_entity_poly.pdbx_seq_one_letter_code
_entity_poly.pdbx_strand_id
1 'polypeptide(L)' 'MDEREQVLKDILQIFKSNGIKAGDVMDKKQMMDEIKSWPQDRKMMVRDAWHMLVGNGLIQEGDPAGPRLTPRGEQFMNS' A
#
# COMPACT_ATOMS: atom_id res chain seq x y z
N MET A 1 3.64 -15.38 -11.17
CA MET A 1 3.66 -14.01 -10.62
C MET A 1 4.37 -14.11 -9.28
N ASP A 2 5.35 -13.25 -9.01
CA ASP A 2 6.11 -13.30 -7.75
C ASP A 2 5.15 -12.98 -6.58
N GLU A 3 5.15 -13.78 -5.52
CA GLU A 3 4.29 -13.57 -4.35
C GLU A 3 4.51 -12.19 -3.73
N ARG A 4 5.73 -11.63 -3.81
CA ARG A 4 6.02 -10.25 -3.38
C ARG A 4 5.29 -9.21 -4.22
N GLU A 5 5.22 -9.42 -5.51
CA GLU A 5 4.50 -8.52 -6.42
C GLU A 5 2.99 -8.56 -6.13
N GLN A 6 2.47 -9.73 -5.75
CA GLN A 6 1.07 -9.86 -5.35
C GLN A 6 0.78 -9.09 -4.06
N VAL A 7 1.63 -9.22 -3.02
CA VAL A 7 1.47 -8.48 -1.76
C VAL A 7 1.55 -6.96 -2.00
N LEU A 8 2.41 -6.52 -2.91
CA LEU A 8 2.48 -5.11 -3.32
C LEU A 8 1.16 -4.62 -3.92
N LYS A 9 0.59 -5.39 -4.86
CA LYS A 9 -0.72 -5.09 -5.46
C LYS A 9 -1.84 -5.11 -4.42
N ASP A 10 -1.80 -6.06 -3.50
CA ASP A 10 -2.80 -6.16 -2.44
C ASP A 10 -2.75 -4.95 -1.50
N ILE A 11 -1.56 -4.41 -1.19
CA ILE A 11 -1.43 -3.18 -0.40
C ILE A 11 -2.06 -2.00 -1.17
N LEU A 12 -1.80 -1.88 -2.48
CA LEU A 12 -2.44 -0.83 -3.31
C LEU A 12 -3.96 -1.01 -3.39
N GLN A 13 -4.47 -2.24 -3.38
CA GLN A 13 -5.92 -2.49 -3.32
C GLN A 13 -6.56 -2.01 -2.02
N ILE A 14 -5.82 -1.93 -0.91
CA ILE A 14 -6.32 -1.30 0.32
C ILE A 14 -6.64 0.18 0.05
N PHE A 15 -5.74 0.91 -0.61
CA PHE A 15 -5.98 2.32 -0.97
C PHE A 15 -7.22 2.45 -1.87
N LYS A 16 -7.33 1.59 -2.90
CA LYS A 16 -8.48 1.57 -3.82
C LYS A 16 -9.80 1.35 -3.09
N SER A 17 -9.85 0.34 -2.24
CA SER A 17 -11.05 -0.10 -1.54
C SER A 17 -11.55 0.95 -0.55
N ASN A 18 -10.65 1.79 -0.05
CA ASN A 18 -10.95 2.91 0.84
C ASN A 18 -11.17 4.23 0.09
N GLY A 19 -11.22 4.20 -1.25
CA GLY A 19 -11.47 5.39 -2.07
C GLY A 19 -10.36 6.43 -2.05
N ILE A 20 -9.14 6.05 -1.64
CA ILE A 20 -7.98 6.94 -1.58
C ILE A 20 -7.46 7.19 -3.00
N LYS A 21 -7.36 8.47 -3.38
CA LYS A 21 -6.86 8.87 -4.70
C LYS A 21 -5.44 9.41 -4.62
N ALA A 22 -4.83 9.62 -5.79
CA ALA A 22 -3.53 10.26 -5.86
C ALA A 22 -3.53 11.62 -5.13
N GLY A 23 -2.57 11.79 -4.23
CA GLY A 23 -2.46 12.96 -3.36
C GLY A 23 -3.15 12.81 -2.02
N ASP A 24 -4.05 11.85 -1.83
CA ASP A 24 -4.73 11.61 -0.55
C ASP A 24 -3.88 10.76 0.39
N VAL A 25 -4.14 10.91 1.69
CA VAL A 25 -3.47 10.17 2.77
C VAL A 25 -4.39 9.08 3.29
N MET A 26 -3.90 7.85 3.35
CA MET A 26 -4.59 6.74 4.01
C MET A 26 -4.32 6.81 5.51
N ASP A 27 -5.36 6.67 6.32
CA ASP A 27 -5.19 6.61 7.78
C ASP A 27 -4.35 5.39 8.17
N LYS A 28 -3.30 5.63 8.97
CA LYS A 28 -2.35 4.59 9.39
C LYS A 28 -3.03 3.49 10.18
N LYS A 29 -3.99 3.81 11.05
CA LYS A 29 -4.67 2.80 11.86
C LYS A 29 -5.52 1.90 10.97
N GLN A 30 -6.29 2.49 10.06
CA GLN A 30 -7.10 1.77 9.09
C GLN A 30 -6.24 0.84 8.21
N MET A 31 -5.14 1.36 7.65
CA MET A 31 -4.20 0.55 6.86
C MET A 31 -3.65 -0.64 7.67
N MET A 32 -3.23 -0.39 8.91
CA MET A 32 -2.68 -1.46 9.76
C MET A 32 -3.75 -2.48 10.15
N ASP A 33 -4.99 -2.07 10.36
CA ASP A 33 -6.08 -2.98 10.70
C ASP A 33 -6.46 -3.89 9.52
N GLU A 34 -6.44 -3.36 8.30
CA GLU A 34 -6.57 -4.16 7.07
C GLU A 34 -5.45 -5.21 6.97
N ILE A 35 -4.19 -4.80 7.13
CA ILE A 35 -3.03 -5.72 7.07
C ILE A 35 -3.08 -6.76 8.20
N LYS A 36 -3.55 -6.40 9.39
CA LYS A 36 -3.70 -7.33 10.51
C LYS A 36 -4.71 -8.44 10.23
N SER A 37 -5.66 -8.24 9.33
CA SER A 37 -6.60 -9.30 8.94
C SER A 37 -5.98 -10.35 8.01
N TRP A 38 -4.81 -10.08 7.43
CA TRP A 38 -4.20 -10.95 6.43
C TRP A 38 -3.57 -12.23 7.03
N PRO A 39 -3.40 -13.28 6.21
CA PRO A 39 -2.60 -14.46 6.55
C PRO A 39 -1.17 -14.12 7.00
N GLN A 40 -0.58 -14.95 7.86
CA GLN A 40 0.72 -14.68 8.50
C GLN A 40 1.89 -14.65 7.49
N ASP A 41 1.86 -15.54 6.50
CA ASP A 41 2.75 -15.57 5.34
C ASP A 41 2.81 -14.22 4.62
N ARG A 42 1.65 -13.64 4.32
CA ARG A 42 1.56 -12.33 3.67
C ARG A 42 2.10 -11.20 4.55
N LYS A 43 1.79 -11.22 5.85
CA LYS A 43 2.27 -10.22 6.82
C LYS A 43 3.79 -10.13 6.87
N MET A 44 4.49 -11.27 6.75
CA MET A 44 5.96 -11.28 6.74
C MET A 44 6.54 -10.52 5.53
N MET A 45 5.80 -10.46 4.42
CA MET A 45 6.23 -9.82 3.17
C MET A 45 5.83 -8.35 3.07
N VAL A 46 4.94 -7.87 3.94
CA VAL A 46 4.42 -6.49 3.93
C VAL A 46 5.56 -5.49 4.03
N ARG A 47 6.56 -5.72 4.90
CA ARG A 47 7.68 -4.79 5.07
C ARG A 47 8.48 -4.61 3.77
N ASP A 48 8.81 -5.71 3.10
CA ASP A 48 9.57 -5.66 1.85
C ASP A 48 8.75 -5.02 0.73
N ALA A 49 7.48 -5.42 0.60
CA ALA A 49 6.55 -4.82 -0.35
C ALA A 49 6.37 -3.31 -0.10
N TRP A 50 6.32 -2.89 1.17
CA TRP A 50 6.22 -1.49 1.55
C TRP A 50 7.45 -0.69 1.12
N HIS A 51 8.65 -1.20 1.40
CA HIS A 51 9.89 -0.57 0.92
C HIS A 51 9.94 -0.49 -0.61
N MET A 52 9.41 -1.49 -1.32
CA MET A 52 9.28 -1.44 -2.78
C MET A 52 8.27 -0.37 -3.23
N LEU A 53 7.12 -0.23 -2.56
CA LEU A 53 6.13 0.81 -2.88
C LEU A 53 6.74 2.21 -2.73
N VAL A 54 7.46 2.46 -1.63
CA VAL A 54 8.14 3.74 -1.37
C VAL A 54 9.28 3.95 -2.37
N GLY A 55 10.14 2.94 -2.56
CA GLY A 55 11.30 3.01 -3.45
C GLY A 55 10.94 3.21 -4.92
N ASN A 56 9.80 2.69 -5.36
CA ASN A 56 9.27 2.92 -6.71
C ASN A 56 8.43 4.21 -6.82
N GLY A 57 8.26 4.95 -5.73
CA GLY A 57 7.46 6.18 -5.68
C GLY A 57 5.97 5.96 -5.90
N LEU A 58 5.44 4.79 -5.52
CA LEU A 58 4.01 4.44 -5.59
C LEU A 58 3.25 4.97 -4.38
N ILE A 59 3.91 5.04 -3.23
CA ILE A 59 3.42 5.71 -2.02
C ILE A 59 4.52 6.62 -1.46
N GLN A 60 4.13 7.58 -0.63
CA GLN A 60 5.06 8.45 0.08
C GLN A 60 4.83 8.35 1.60
N GLU A 61 5.91 8.23 2.35
CA GLU A 61 5.93 8.28 3.81
C GLU A 61 6.35 9.67 4.33
N GLY A 62 6.07 9.94 5.61
CA GLY A 62 6.45 11.18 6.30
C GLY A 62 5.28 12.05 6.73
N ASP A 63 4.06 11.71 6.32
CA ASP A 63 2.84 12.32 6.85
C ASP A 63 2.46 11.62 8.18
N PRO A 64 2.22 12.37 9.28
CA PRO A 64 1.85 11.78 10.56
C PRO A 64 0.56 10.96 10.53
N ALA A 65 -0.37 11.27 9.60
CA ALA A 65 -1.64 10.57 9.49
C ALA A 65 -1.53 9.20 8.82
N GLY A 66 -0.54 9.00 7.95
CA GLY A 66 -0.27 7.73 7.28
C GLY A 66 0.35 7.89 5.90
N PRO A 67 0.40 6.82 5.07
CA PRO A 67 1.02 6.90 3.75
C PRO A 67 0.14 7.69 2.77
N ARG A 68 0.78 8.49 1.91
CA ARG A 68 0.13 9.19 0.80
C ARG A 68 0.21 8.37 -0.47
N LEU A 69 -0.90 8.21 -1.19
CA LEU A 69 -0.89 7.59 -2.51
C LEU A 69 -0.33 8.59 -3.53
N THR A 70 0.63 8.17 -4.36
CA THR A 70 1.16 9.04 -5.42
C THR A 70 0.35 8.87 -6.72
N PRO A 71 0.43 9.82 -7.67
CA PRO A 71 -0.14 9.63 -9.01
C PRO A 71 0.36 8.35 -9.70
N ARG A 72 1.62 7.98 -9.49
CA ARG A 72 2.19 6.75 -10.05
C ARG A 72 1.60 5.50 -9.40
N GLY A 73 1.37 5.52 -8.09
CA GLY A 73 0.69 4.44 -7.37
C GLY A 73 -0.73 4.20 -7.86
N GLU A 74 -1.49 5.27 -8.06
CA GLU A 74 -2.86 5.19 -8.59
C GLU A 74 -2.89 4.67 -10.04
N GLN A 75 -1.94 5.07 -10.88
CA GLN A 75 -1.81 4.51 -12.23
C GLN A 75 -1.50 3.02 -12.21
N PHE A 76 -0.53 2.59 -11.40
CA PHE A 76 -0.15 1.19 -11.25
C PHE A 76 -1.30 0.31 -10.70
N MET A 77 -2.15 0.89 -9.87
CA MET A 77 -3.33 0.23 -9.31
C MET A 77 -4.47 0.04 -10.34
N ASN A 78 -4.44 0.79 -11.44
CA ASN A 78 -5.46 0.78 -12.49
C ASN A 78 -4.97 0.21 -13.84
N SER A 79 -3.68 -0.12 -13.95
CA SER A 79 -3.07 -0.86 -15.06
C SER A 79 -3.21 -2.36 -14.89
#